data_AF-A0A497VC50-F1
#
_entry.id   AF-A0A497VC50-F1
#
_cell.length_a   1.000
_cell.length_b   1.000
_cell.length_c   1.000
_cell.angle_alpha   90.00
_cell.angle_beta   90.00
_cell.angle_gamma   90.00
#
_symmetry.space_group_name_H-M   'P 1'
#
loop_
_entity.id
_entity.type
_entity.pdbx_description
1 polymer ?
#
loop_
_entity_poly.entity_id
_entity_poly.type
_entity_poly.pdbx_seq_one_letter_code
_entity_poly.pdbx_strand_id
1 'polypeptide(L)' 'MKGLVEGVTVVLRAFDDVPEHLFLIHSVEEDCVTGVALTGPLTGAYGEPPIELIKSVHRP' A
#
# COMPACT_ATOMS: atom_id res chain seq x y z
N MET A 1 -6.85 1.84 11.79
CA MET A 1 -7.01 2.94 10.82
C MET A 1 -8.37 2.79 10.16
N LYS A 2 -9.18 3.85 10.02
CA LYS A 2 -10.47 3.76 9.32
C LYS A 2 -10.25 4.06 7.83
N GLY A 3 -10.83 3.25 6.93
CA GLY A 3 -10.83 3.50 5.48
C GLY A 3 -9.85 2.68 4.64
N LEU A 4 -9.32 1.57 5.19
CA LEU A 4 -8.65 0.56 4.37
C LEU A 4 -9.71 -0.38 3.82
N VAL A 5 -9.97 -0.28 2.52
CA VAL A 5 -10.89 -1.15 1.77
C VAL A 5 -10.35 -1.33 0.37
N GLU A 6 -10.86 -2.33 -0.35
CA GLU A 6 -10.59 -2.53 -1.77
C GLU A 6 -10.83 -1.24 -2.59
N GLY A 7 -9.92 -0.99 -3.54
CA GLY A 7 -9.98 0.17 -4.44
C GLY A 7 -9.42 1.46 -3.84
N VAL A 8 -9.03 1.49 -2.56
CA VAL A 8 -8.38 2.66 -1.96
C VAL A 8 -6.89 2.67 -2.29
N THR A 9 -6.38 3.84 -2.66
CA THR A 9 -4.95 4.07 -2.76
C THR A 9 -4.41 4.55 -1.41
N VAL A 10 -3.31 3.97 -0.96
CA VAL A 10 -2.59 4.35 0.26
C VAL A 10 -1.16 4.73 -0.07
N VAL A 11 -0.54 5.45 0.86
CA VAL A 11 0.89 5.75 0.85
C VAL A 11 1.57 4.74 1.77
N LEU A 12 2.47 3.92 1.23
CA LEU A 12 3.33 3.05 2.02
C LEU A 12 4.60 3.80 2.41
N ARG A 13 5.01 3.67 3.68
CA ARG A 13 6.29 4.22 4.17
C ARG A 13 7.45 3.62 3.40
N ALA A 14 8.56 4.34 3.34
CA ALA A 14 9.82 3.74 2.91
C ALA A 14 10.22 2.61 3.86
N PHE A 15 10.75 1.53 3.32
CA PHE A 15 11.29 0.39 4.05
C PHE A 15 12.39 -0.25 3.20
N ASP A 16 13.41 -0.80 3.85
CA ASP A 16 14.62 -1.30 3.18
C ASP A 16 15.14 -0.27 2.15
N ASP A 17 15.33 -0.67 0.89
CA ASP A 17 15.73 0.19 -0.23
C ASP A 17 14.54 0.67 -1.09
N VAL A 18 13.31 0.47 -0.62
CA VAL A 18 12.09 0.89 -1.31
C VAL A 18 11.65 2.26 -0.77
N PRO A 19 11.62 3.31 -1.61
CA PRO A 19 11.12 4.62 -1.18
C PRO A 19 9.62 4.58 -0.92
N GLU A 20 9.13 5.62 -0.25
CA GLU A 20 7.69 5.85 -0.10
C GLU A 20 6.99 5.87 -1.47
N HIS A 21 5.87 5.16 -1.57
CA HIS A 21 5.16 4.98 -2.83
C HIS A 21 3.66 4.77 -2.63
N LEU A 22 2.92 4.99 -3.71
CA LEU A 22 1.50 4.75 -3.77
C LEU A 22 1.21 3.27 -4.02
N PHE A 23 0.17 2.76 -3.38
CA PHE A 23 -0.26 1.38 -3.45
C PHE A 23 -1.79 1.31 -3.54
N LEU A 24 -2.31 0.59 -4.53
CA LEU A 24 -3.73 0.32 -4.68
C LEU A 24 -4.10 -0.99 -3.98
N ILE A 25 -5.03 -0.92 -3.04
CA ILE A 25 -5.51 -2.09 -2.30
C ILE A 25 -6.47 -2.91 -3.18
N HIS A 26 -6.21 -4.21 -3.30
CA HIS A 26 -7.13 -5.20 -3.88
C HIS A 26 -7.90 -5.97 -2.80
N SER A 27 -7.27 -6.33 -1.69
CA SER A 27 -7.95 -6.90 -0.51
C SER A 27 -7.31 -6.45 0.79
N VAL A 28 -8.07 -6.55 1.88
CA VAL A 28 -7.62 -6.26 3.25
C VAL A 28 -7.77 -7.54 4.05
N GLU A 29 -6.65 -8.06 4.53
CA GLU A 29 -6.59 -9.27 5.36
C GLU A 29 -6.42 -8.88 6.84
N GLU A 30 -6.18 -9.86 7.72
CA GLU A 30 -6.11 -9.62 9.17
C GLU A 30 -4.95 -8.69 9.57
N ASP A 31 -3.78 -8.82 8.94
CA ASP A 31 -2.54 -8.11 9.28
C ASP A 31 -1.86 -7.39 8.10
N CYS A 32 -2.31 -7.64 6.87
CA CYS A 32 -1.74 -7.09 5.65
C CYS A 32 -2.83 -6.60 4.68
N VAL A 33 -2.39 -5.92 3.63
CA VAL A 33 -3.22 -5.63 2.45
C VAL A 33 -2.57 -6.26 1.24
N THR A 34 -3.37 -6.68 0.26
CA THR A 34 -2.88 -7.13 -1.05
C THR A 34 -3.12 -6.06 -2.10
N GLY A 35 -2.39 -6.09 -3.21
CA GLY A 35 -2.55 -5.04 -4.21
C GLY A 35 -1.36 -4.85 -5.14
N VAL A 36 -1.23 -3.63 -5.65
CA VAL A 36 -0.18 -3.27 -6.59
C VAL A 36 0.39 -1.89 -6.28
N ALA A 37 1.71 -1.74 -6.37
CA ALA A 37 2.33 -0.43 -6.30
C ALA A 37 2.06 0.35 -7.60
N LEU A 38 1.65 1.61 -7.44
CA LEU A 38 1.37 2.54 -8.52
C LEU A 38 2.58 3.40 -8.88
N THR A 39 3.54 3.53 -7.95
CA THR A 39 4.77 4.30 -8.13
C THR A 39 5.98 3.59 -7.52
N GLY A 40 7.19 4.06 -7.84
CA GLY A 40 8.41 3.54 -7.25
C GLY A 40 8.95 2.27 -7.96
N PRO A 41 10.00 1.65 -7.40
CA PRO A 41 10.72 0.56 -8.07
C PRO A 41 9.89 -0.72 -8.25
N LEU A 42 8.79 -0.85 -7.50
CA LEU A 42 7.89 -2.00 -7.53
C LEU A 42 6.61 -1.72 -8.37
N THR A 43 6.60 -0.67 -9.20
CA THR A 43 5.39 -0.32 -9.98
C THR A 43 4.89 -1.51 -10.81
N GLY A 44 3.59 -1.82 -10.71
CA GLY A 44 2.95 -2.91 -11.43
C GLY A 44 3.12 -4.30 -10.79
N ALA A 45 3.91 -4.43 -9.73
CA ALA A 45 4.10 -5.70 -9.01
C ALA A 45 4.22 -5.47 -7.51
N TYR A 46 3.35 -6.07 -6.71
CA TYR A 46 3.51 -6.00 -5.26
C TYR A 46 2.77 -7.16 -4.58
N GLY A 47 3.27 -7.57 -3.41
CA GLY A 47 2.70 -8.68 -2.64
C GLY A 47 1.74 -8.20 -1.55
N GLU A 48 2.04 -8.59 -0.32
CA GLU A 48 1.17 -8.45 0.86
C GLU A 48 1.84 -7.56 1.94
N PRO A 49 1.94 -6.23 1.73
CA PRO A 49 2.55 -5.36 2.73
C PRO A 49 1.78 -5.37 4.05
N PRO A 50 2.49 -5.43 5.19
CA PRO A 50 1.88 -5.25 6.50
C PRO A 50 1.13 -3.92 6.61
N ILE A 51 -0.02 -3.93 7.29
CA ILE A 51 -0.83 -2.72 7.52
C ILE A 51 -0.02 -1.62 8.25
N GLU A 52 0.98 -2.01 9.03
CA GLU A 52 1.89 -1.10 9.73
C GLU A 52 2.72 -0.21 8.81
N LEU A 53 2.98 -0.64 7.57
CA LEU A 53 3.67 0.17 6.57
C LEU A 53 2.78 1.27 6.00
N ILE A 54 1.46 1.24 6.21
CA ILE A 54 0.55 2.26 5.71
C ILE A 54 0.75 3.56 6.49
N LYS A 55 1.22 4.59 5.78
CA LYS A 55 1.43 5.93 6.32
C LYS A 55 0.11 6.71 6.37
N SER A 56 -0.64 6.70 5.28
CA SER A 56 -1.92 7.42 5.14
C SER A 56 -2.71 6.94 3.94
N VAL A 57 -4.02 7.19 3.93
CA VAL A 57 -4.84 7.07 2.72
C VAL A 57 -4.49 8.22 1.76
N HIS A 58 -4.24 7.90 0.48
CA HIS A 58 -4.02 8.89 -0.57
C HIS A 58 -5.38 9.46 -1.01
N ARG A 59 -5.52 10.77 -0.93
CA ARG A 59 -6.64 11.51 -1.51
C ARG A 59 -6.09 12.40 -2.62
N PRO A 60 -6.60 12.30 -3.85
CA PRO A 60 -6.22 13.20 -4.93
C PRO A 60 -6.63 14.64 -4.64
#